data_AF-A0A963MRJ8-F1
#
_entry.id   AF-A0A963MRJ8-F1
#
_cell.length_a   1.000
_cell.length_b   1.000
_cell.length_c   1.000
_cell.angle_alpha   90.00
_cell.angle_beta   90.00
_cell.angle_gamma   90.00
#
_symmetry.space_group_name_H-M   'P 1'
#
loop_
_entity.id
_entity.type
_entity.pdbx_description
1 polymer ?
#
loop_
_entity_poly.entity_id
_entity_poly.type
_entity_poly.pdbx_seq_one_letter_code
_entity_poly.pdbx_strand_id
1 'polypeptide(L)'
;MMKLVKGTAAMRIGVFQYVTTATIAAFMLFALPMSAFAADQNVKPNHADHDALVLYYEAQADEMLTKIDEQIDAFKHKSRSSFFGEHGQNIKKYVKYKIHEYEKAAEENLEKAAYHKKLAEKQGYKPVFA
;
A
#
# COMPACT_ATOMS: atom_id res chain seq x y z
N MET A 1 -36.82 -24.66 -56.17
CA MET A 1 -37.15 -23.60 -55.20
C MET A 1 -36.04 -23.53 -54.16
N MET A 2 -35.15 -22.54 -54.23
CA MET A 2 -34.09 -22.29 -53.23
C MET A 2 -34.59 -21.29 -52.19
N LYS A 3 -34.51 -21.64 -50.89
CA LYS A 3 -34.66 -20.68 -49.79
C LYS A 3 -33.29 -20.37 -49.19
N LEU A 4 -33.03 -19.07 -49.14
CA LEU A 4 -31.78 -18.40 -48.81
C LEU A 4 -31.64 -18.30 -47.28
N VAL A 5 -30.58 -18.89 -46.70
CA VAL A 5 -30.23 -18.72 -45.29
C VAL A 5 -29.57 -17.35 -45.11
N LYS A 6 -30.35 -16.36 -44.66
CA LYS A 6 -29.86 -15.05 -44.20
C LYS A 6 -29.97 -15.01 -42.68
N GLY A 7 -28.89 -15.34 -41.97
CA GLY A 7 -28.97 -15.43 -40.50
C GLY A 7 -27.69 -15.23 -39.69
N THR A 8 -26.55 -14.86 -40.31
CA THR A 8 -25.25 -14.87 -39.60
C THR A 8 -24.53 -13.52 -39.50
N ALA A 9 -25.04 -12.46 -40.15
CA ALA A 9 -24.40 -11.14 -40.12
C ALA A 9 -24.80 -10.27 -38.92
N ALA A 10 -26.06 -10.35 -38.47
CA ALA A 10 -26.58 -9.47 -37.41
C ALA A 10 -26.00 -9.77 -36.01
N MET A 11 -25.71 -11.04 -35.71
CA MET A 11 -25.21 -11.47 -34.40
C MET A 11 -23.76 -11.03 -34.13
N ARG A 12 -22.93 -10.83 -35.17
CA ARG A 12 -21.53 -10.40 -35.02
C ARG A 12 -21.37 -8.91 -34.72
N ILE A 13 -22.31 -8.08 -35.16
CA ILE A 13 -22.28 -6.62 -34.97
C ILE A 13 -22.67 -6.26 -33.52
N GLY A 14 -23.70 -6.92 -32.98
CA GLY A 14 -24.16 -6.68 -31.60
C GLY A 14 -23.12 -7.05 -30.54
N VAL A 15 -22.40 -8.17 -30.73
CA VAL A 15 -21.33 -8.59 -29.79
C VAL A 15 -20.14 -7.63 -29.83
N PHE A 16 -19.75 -7.15 -31.02
CA PHE A 16 -18.67 -6.16 -31.15
C PHE A 16 -19.06 -4.81 -30.53
N GLN A 17 -20.29 -4.34 -30.70
CA GLN A 17 -20.80 -3.13 -30.05
C GLN A 17 -20.89 -3.27 -28.52
N TYR A 18 -21.22 -4.47 -28.03
CA TYR A 18 -21.30 -4.74 -26.60
C TYR A 18 -19.90 -4.77 -25.95
N VAL A 19 -18.92 -5.36 -26.62
CA VAL A 19 -17.52 -5.41 -26.13
C VAL A 19 -16.88 -4.02 -26.14
N THR A 20 -17.13 -3.18 -27.15
CA THR A 20 -16.61 -1.80 -27.20
C THR A 20 -17.28 -0.87 -26.19
N THR A 21 -18.59 -1.01 -25.95
CA THR A 21 -19.27 -0.22 -24.91
C THR A 21 -18.86 -0.62 -23.49
N ALA A 22 -18.66 -1.92 -23.22
CA ALA A 22 -18.20 -2.41 -21.93
C ALA A 22 -16.77 -1.94 -21.58
N THR A 23 -15.89 -1.83 -22.58
CA THR A 23 -14.50 -1.35 -22.37
C THR A 23 -14.44 0.15 -22.08
N ILE A 24 -15.24 0.98 -22.76
CA ILE A 24 -15.32 2.42 -22.48
C ILE A 24 -15.89 2.68 -21.08
N ALA A 25 -16.90 1.93 -20.65
CA ALA A 25 -17.47 2.06 -19.30
C ALA A 25 -16.46 1.69 -18.20
N ALA A 26 -15.59 0.71 -18.43
CA ALA A 26 -14.53 0.34 -17.49
C ALA A 26 -13.44 1.42 -17.36
N PHE A 27 -13.09 2.13 -18.45
CA PHE A 27 -12.14 3.25 -18.39
C PHE A 27 -12.72 4.50 -17.69
N MET A 28 -14.04 4.75 -17.77
CA MET A 28 -14.70 5.87 -17.10
C MET A 28 -14.73 5.75 -15.56
N LEU A 29 -14.54 4.56 -14.99
CA LEU A 29 -14.46 4.35 -13.53
C LEU A 29 -13.08 4.74 -12.93
N PHE A 30 -12.05 4.95 -13.75
CA PHE A 30 -10.72 5.38 -13.30
C PHE A 30 -10.53 6.91 -13.28
N ALA A 31 -11.48 7.68 -13.85
CA ALA A 31 -11.39 9.13 -13.99
C ALA A 31 -12.35 9.90 -13.06
N LEU A 32 -12.92 9.24 -12.04
CA LEU A 32 -13.57 9.97 -10.97
C LEU A 32 -12.47 10.58 -10.08
N PRO A 33 -12.40 11.91 -9.91
CA PRO A 33 -11.62 12.46 -8.81
C PRO A 33 -12.22 11.88 -7.53
N MET A 34 -11.43 11.15 -6.75
CA MET A 34 -11.76 10.88 -5.35
C MET A 34 -12.02 12.25 -4.73
N SER A 35 -13.30 12.51 -4.49
CA SER A 35 -13.83 13.84 -4.34
C SER A 35 -13.42 14.39 -2.98
N ALA A 36 -13.09 15.67 -3.00
CA ALA A 36 -13.51 16.62 -1.98
C ALA A 36 -13.29 16.16 -0.54
N PHE A 37 -12.09 16.43 -0.04
CA PHE A 37 -12.02 17.04 1.29
C PHE A 37 -12.83 18.33 1.22
N ALA A 38 -14.13 18.24 1.48
CA ALA A 38 -14.91 19.39 1.91
C ALA A 38 -14.28 19.80 3.24
N ALA A 39 -13.33 20.74 3.15
CA ALA A 39 -12.81 21.44 4.29
C ALA A 39 -13.99 22.19 4.91
N ASP A 40 -14.57 21.60 5.95
CA ASP A 40 -15.34 22.36 6.92
C ASP A 40 -14.39 23.42 7.50
N GLN A 41 -14.65 24.69 7.16
CA GLN A 41 -13.83 25.81 7.60
C GLN A 41 -14.09 26.18 9.08
N ASN A 42 -14.76 25.32 9.86
CA ASN A 42 -14.86 25.41 11.32
C ASN A 42 -14.10 24.30 12.05
N VAL A 43 -13.05 23.74 11.44
CA VAL A 43 -12.09 22.90 12.18
C VAL A 43 -11.33 23.80 13.15
N LYS A 44 -11.75 23.79 14.42
CA LYS A 44 -10.88 24.06 15.58
C LYS A 44 -9.49 23.47 15.27
N PRO A 45 -8.38 24.14 15.60
CA PRO A 45 -7.03 23.65 15.25
C PRO A 45 -6.98 22.15 15.52
N ASN A 46 -6.84 21.38 14.44
CA ASN A 46 -6.93 19.94 14.44
C ASN A 46 -5.92 19.45 15.49
N HIS A 47 -6.38 19.18 16.71
CA HIS A 47 -5.58 18.55 17.73
C HIS A 47 -5.39 17.13 17.22
N ALA A 48 -4.36 16.94 16.40
CA ALA A 48 -3.96 15.63 15.95
C ALA A 48 -3.85 14.76 17.20
N ASP A 49 -4.63 13.68 17.23
CA ASP A 49 -4.56 12.70 18.30
C ASP A 49 -3.17 12.05 18.24
N HIS A 50 -2.25 12.63 19.02
CA HIS A 50 -0.86 12.20 19.02
C HIS A 50 -0.72 10.80 19.59
N ASP A 51 -1.63 10.35 20.44
CA ASP A 51 -1.66 8.98 20.94
C ASP A 51 -2.02 8.00 19.81
N ALA A 52 -3.02 8.34 18.99
CA ALA A 52 -3.34 7.55 17.80
C ALA A 52 -2.17 7.48 16.79
N LEU A 53 -1.42 8.57 16.63
CA LEU A 53 -0.25 8.60 15.75
C LEU A 53 0.93 7.78 16.29
N VAL A 54 1.14 7.74 17.61
CA VAL A 54 2.14 6.85 18.24
C VAL A 54 1.83 5.40 17.88
N LEU A 55 0.61 4.94 18.15
CA LEU A 55 0.20 3.56 17.88
C LEU A 55 0.31 3.21 16.39
N TYR A 56 -0.04 4.16 15.50
CA TYR A 56 0.08 3.96 14.07
C TYR A 56 1.52 3.72 13.63
N TYR A 57 2.46 4.55 14.06
CA TYR A 57 3.86 4.40 13.67
C TYR A 57 4.54 3.21 14.36
N GLU A 58 4.17 2.88 15.60
CA GLU A 58 4.61 1.64 16.26
C GLU A 58 4.14 0.40 15.48
N ALA A 59 2.87 0.34 15.08
CA ALA A 59 2.35 -0.75 14.26
C ALA A 59 3.06 -0.87 12.90
N GLN A 60 3.42 0.26 12.27
CA GLN A 60 4.21 0.22 11.03
C GLN A 60 5.63 -0.31 11.27
N ALA A 61 6.27 0.05 12.39
CA ALA A 61 7.59 -0.48 12.73
C ALA A 61 7.52 -2.00 12.94
N ASP A 62 6.51 -2.48 13.66
CA ASP A 62 6.27 -3.92 13.85
C ASP A 62 6.01 -4.67 12.54
N GLU A 63 5.30 -4.05 11.60
CA GLU A 63 5.10 -4.60 10.26
C GLU A 63 6.44 -4.74 9.50
N MET A 64 7.35 -3.76 9.63
CA MET A 64 8.67 -3.85 8.99
C MET A 64 9.52 -4.95 9.61
N LEU A 65 9.48 -5.11 10.94
CA LEU A 65 10.16 -6.20 11.64
C LEU A 65 9.61 -7.57 11.22
N THR A 66 8.29 -7.69 11.08
CA THR A 66 7.66 -8.92 10.55
C THR A 66 8.16 -9.25 9.15
N LYS A 67 8.27 -8.24 8.26
CA LYS A 67 8.82 -8.44 6.91
C LYS A 67 10.29 -8.87 6.91
N ILE A 68 11.09 -8.43 7.89
CA ILE A 68 12.47 -8.91 8.06
C ILE A 68 12.47 -10.40 8.38
N ASP A 69 11.64 -10.84 9.32
CA ASP A 69 11.51 -12.25 9.68
C ASP A 69 11.07 -13.10 8.49
N GLU A 70 10.10 -12.62 7.70
CA GLU A 70 9.68 -13.27 6.45
C GLU A 70 10.84 -13.42 5.44
N GLN A 71 11.67 -12.38 5.25
CA GLN A 71 12.84 -12.46 4.36
C GLN A 71 13.86 -13.47 4.87
N ILE A 72 14.12 -13.47 6.19
CA ILE A 72 15.06 -14.40 6.83
C ILE A 72 14.56 -15.84 6.67
N ASP A 73 13.28 -16.09 6.92
CA ASP A 73 12.72 -17.44 6.86
C ASP A 73 12.60 -17.93 5.42
N ALA A 74 12.18 -17.09 4.48
CA ALA A 74 12.20 -17.43 3.05
C ALA A 74 13.62 -17.78 2.57
N PHE A 75 14.62 -17.06 3.07
CA PHE A 75 16.02 -17.32 2.75
C PHE A 75 16.54 -18.64 3.35
N LYS A 76 16.17 -18.97 4.60
CA LYS A 76 16.54 -20.24 5.26
C LYS A 76 15.94 -21.47 4.57
N HIS A 77 14.70 -21.38 4.10
CA HIS A 77 13.98 -22.52 3.50
C HIS A 77 14.30 -22.75 2.02
N LYS A 78 15.11 -21.89 1.39
CA LYS A 78 15.49 -22.04 -0.01
C LYS A 78 16.48 -23.21 -0.18
N SER A 79 16.35 -23.95 -1.28
CA SER A 79 17.25 -25.08 -1.57
C SER A 79 18.71 -24.63 -1.64
N ARG A 80 19.63 -25.47 -1.15
CA ARG A 80 21.08 -25.16 -1.20
C ARG A 80 21.57 -24.93 -2.64
N SER A 81 21.00 -25.66 -3.61
CA SER A 81 21.29 -25.52 -5.03
C SER A 81 20.94 -24.14 -5.60
N SER A 82 19.94 -23.45 -5.02
CA SER A 82 19.52 -22.11 -5.43
C SER A 82 20.57 -21.02 -5.18
N PHE A 83 21.60 -21.29 -4.40
CA PHE A 83 22.59 -20.31 -3.98
C PHE A 83 23.94 -20.44 -4.70
N PHE A 84 24.03 -21.30 -5.72
CA PHE A 84 25.25 -21.44 -6.52
C PHE A 84 25.27 -20.49 -7.72
N GLY A 85 26.49 -20.18 -8.18
CA GLY A 85 26.74 -19.28 -9.30
C GLY A 85 26.37 -17.81 -9.02
N GLU A 86 26.38 -17.02 -10.08
CA GLU A 86 26.09 -15.57 -10.02
C GLU A 86 24.67 -15.30 -9.51
N HIS A 87 23.69 -16.09 -9.96
CA HIS A 87 22.29 -15.95 -9.54
C HIS A 87 22.12 -16.13 -8.02
N GLY A 88 22.80 -17.12 -7.44
CA GLY A 88 22.79 -17.35 -5.99
C GLY A 88 23.39 -16.19 -5.19
N GLN A 89 24.48 -15.58 -5.67
CA GLN A 89 25.06 -14.39 -5.05
C GLN A 89 24.13 -13.19 -5.15
N ASN A 90 23.44 -13.02 -6.28
CA ASN A 90 22.46 -11.95 -6.47
C ASN A 90 21.27 -12.08 -5.51
N ILE A 91 20.77 -13.30 -5.29
CA ILE A 91 19.71 -13.55 -4.28
C ILE A 91 20.18 -13.13 -2.88
N LYS A 92 21.41 -13.49 -2.48
CA LYS A 92 21.96 -13.11 -1.16
C LYS A 92 22.04 -11.59 -1.00
N LYS A 93 22.54 -10.89 -2.03
CA LYS A 93 22.63 -9.43 -2.03
C LYS A 93 21.24 -8.80 -1.94
N TYR A 94 20.28 -9.33 -2.69
CA TYR A 94 18.91 -8.83 -2.70
C TYR A 94 18.23 -8.98 -1.34
N VAL A 95 18.33 -10.15 -0.71
CA VAL A 95 17.76 -10.37 0.63
C VAL A 95 18.40 -9.45 1.66
N LYS A 96 19.73 -9.31 1.63
CA LYS A 96 20.44 -8.37 2.53
C LYS A 96 19.97 -6.93 2.32
N TYR A 97 19.81 -6.50 1.07
CA TYR A 97 19.30 -5.18 0.75
C TYR A 97 17.88 -4.98 1.29
N LYS A 98 16.98 -5.95 1.09
CA LYS A 98 15.61 -5.87 1.60
C LYS A 98 15.53 -5.79 3.12
N ILE A 99 16.31 -6.60 3.83
CA ILE A 99 16.39 -6.53 5.29
C ILE A 99 16.82 -5.13 5.72
N HIS A 100 17.88 -4.59 5.12
CA HIS A 100 18.37 -3.26 5.47
C HIS A 100 17.34 -2.14 5.23
N GLU A 101 16.59 -2.19 4.12
CA GLU A 101 15.53 -1.21 3.85
C GLU A 101 14.40 -1.28 4.88
N TYR A 102 14.02 -2.48 5.31
CA TYR A 102 13.00 -2.65 6.35
C TYR A 102 13.50 -2.22 7.72
N GLU A 103 14.77 -2.48 8.07
CA GLU A 103 15.38 -1.97 9.31
C GLU A 103 15.31 -0.45 9.37
N LYS A 104 15.72 0.22 8.29
CA LYS A 104 15.67 1.67 8.19
C LYS A 104 14.24 2.20 8.30
N ALA A 105 13.29 1.57 7.62
CA ALA A 105 11.88 1.96 7.70
C ALA A 105 11.30 1.75 9.12
N ALA A 106 11.70 0.70 9.82
CA ALA A 106 11.31 0.48 11.21
C ALA A 106 11.85 1.60 12.12
N GLU A 107 13.12 1.95 11.98
CA GLU A 107 13.76 3.03 12.73
C GLU A 107 13.08 4.38 12.47
N GLU A 108 12.85 4.75 11.20
CA GLU A 108 12.16 5.99 10.83
C GLU A 108 10.74 6.06 11.42
N ASN A 109 10.03 4.94 11.50
CA ASN A 109 8.70 4.89 12.12
C ASN A 109 8.77 5.02 13.65
N LEU A 110 9.73 4.38 14.31
CA LEU A 110 9.94 4.54 15.75
C LEU A 110 10.34 5.98 16.11
N GLU A 111 11.13 6.65 15.28
CA GLU A 111 11.46 8.07 15.47
C GLU A 111 10.21 8.96 15.39
N LYS A 112 9.31 8.71 14.44
CA LYS A 112 8.03 9.42 14.32
C LYS A 112 7.11 9.15 15.50
N ALA A 113 7.03 7.90 15.96
CA ALA A 113 6.28 7.54 17.17
C ALA A 113 6.83 8.32 18.38
N ALA A 114 8.15 8.33 18.58
CA ALA A 114 8.79 9.07 19.65
C ALA A 114 8.55 10.58 19.57
N TYR A 115 8.52 11.15 18.36
CA TYR A 115 8.17 12.55 18.14
C TYR A 115 6.73 12.85 18.58
N HIS A 116 5.76 12.04 18.16
CA HIS A 116 4.36 12.22 18.54
C HIS A 116 4.13 12.00 20.03
N LYS A 117 4.83 11.06 20.66
CA LYS A 117 4.79 10.86 22.11
C LYS A 117 5.19 12.12 22.88
N LYS A 118 6.28 12.78 22.48
CA LYS A 118 6.70 14.07 23.08
C LYS A 118 5.66 15.18 22.90
N LEU A 119 4.95 15.19 21.78
CA LEU A 119 3.89 16.16 21.53
C LEU A 119 2.65 15.88 22.38
N ALA A 120 2.25 14.61 22.54
CA ALA A 120 1.16 14.20 23.42
C ALA A 120 1.44 14.63 24.87
N GLU A 121 2.65 14.37 25.37
CA GLU A 121 3.10 14.80 26.70
C GLU A 121 3.05 16.32 26.87
N LYS A 122 3.47 17.08 25.85
CA LYS A 122 3.42 18.55 25.85
C LYS A 122 1.99 19.10 25.78
N GLN A 123 1.07 18.43 25.11
CA GLN A 123 -0.34 18.83 25.05
C GLN A 123 -1.11 18.47 26.32
N GLY A 124 -0.75 17.36 26.97
CA GLY A 124 -1.25 16.98 28.29
C GLY A 124 -0.66 17.84 29.43
N TYR A 125 0.45 18.53 29.19
CA TYR A 125 1.08 19.44 30.14
C TYR A 125 0.25 20.72 30.34
N LYS A 126 -0.48 20.79 31.46
CA LYS A 126 -1.06 22.04 31.98
C LYS A 126 -0.06 22.68 32.94
N PRO A 127 0.52 23.86 32.63
CA PRO A 127 1.34 24.56 33.60
C PRO A 127 0.49 24.95 34.82
N VAL A 128 0.84 24.40 35.98
CA VAL A 128 0.28 24.81 37.27
C VAL A 128 0.97 26.10 37.69
N PHE A 129 0.59 27.21 37.08
CA PHE A 129 0.86 28.53 37.64
C PHE A 129 -0.50 29.17 37.93
N ALA A 130 -0.89 29.04 39.19
CA ALA A 130 -1.87 29.85 39.89
C ALA A 130 -1.24 31.19 40.31
#